data_AF-A0A8T2F9Z3-F1
#
_entry.id   AF-A0A8T2F9Z3-F1
#
_cell.length_a   1.000
_cell.length_b   1.000
_cell.length_c   1.000
_cell.angle_alpha   90.00
_cell.angle_beta   90.00
_cell.angle_gamma   90.00
#
_symmetry.space_group_name_H-M   'P 1'
#
loop_
_entity.id
_entity.type
_entity.pdbx_description
1 polymer ?
#
loop_
_entity_poly.entity_id
_entity_poly.type
_entity_poly.pdbx_seq_one_letter_code
_entity_poly.pdbx_strand_id
1 'polypeptide(L)'
;STSPFNAVETFTGPSVALALPLLGLSTGGKINYDDNICIDTARARPNAKTNTGDDSVLEFLRLFENLTNIAVTKRNNFVKDVEKPALYAAGEKRFGNKKIYVMVQCTHDLTPRACVECVNHNVRQFQDCYENKPVGLKKGARVLGRSCNFRFERYPFVNAKTSPNYLKF
;
A
#
# COMPACT_ATOMS: atom_id res chain seq x y z
N SER A 1 41.83 11.84 -35.16
CA SER A 1 41.60 10.80 -36.18
C SER A 1 41.94 9.44 -35.58
N THR A 2 41.00 8.50 -35.68
CA THR A 2 41.16 7.04 -35.83
C THR A 2 42.09 6.25 -34.88
N SER A 3 41.46 5.38 -34.07
CA SER A 3 41.97 4.09 -33.55
C SER A 3 42.18 3.07 -34.71
N PRO A 4 42.37 1.72 -34.54
CA PRO A 4 42.36 0.85 -33.35
C PRO A 4 43.36 -0.35 -33.35
N PHE A 5 43.24 -1.22 -32.33
CA PHE A 5 43.38 -2.69 -32.31
C PHE A 5 44.56 -3.41 -31.59
N ASN A 6 44.14 -4.22 -30.60
CA ASN A 6 44.57 -5.58 -30.19
C ASN A 6 46.00 -5.80 -29.65
N ALA A 7 46.19 -6.07 -28.35
CA ALA A 7 45.88 -7.29 -27.58
C ALA A 7 46.91 -8.41 -27.75
N VAL A 8 47.82 -8.56 -26.78
CA VAL A 8 48.32 -9.84 -26.25
C VAL A 8 48.81 -9.60 -24.81
N GLU A 9 48.07 -10.05 -23.80
CA GLU A 9 48.67 -10.43 -22.53
C GLU A 9 48.18 -11.83 -22.15
N THR A 10 49.15 -12.72 -22.03
CA THR A 10 49.03 -14.15 -21.73
C THR A 10 48.50 -14.38 -20.33
N PHE A 11 47.42 -15.15 -20.21
CA PHE A 11 46.92 -15.68 -18.94
C PHE A 11 47.69 -16.93 -18.53
N THR A 12 48.48 -16.84 -17.46
CA THR A 12 48.96 -18.00 -16.69
C THR A 12 48.71 -17.76 -15.21
N GLY A 13 47.67 -18.37 -14.64
CA GLY A 13 47.39 -18.33 -13.20
C GLY A 13 45.96 -18.79 -12.88
N PRO A 14 45.73 -19.48 -11.74
CA PRO A 14 44.53 -20.27 -11.52
C PRO A 14 43.29 -19.37 -11.38
N SER A 15 42.16 -19.84 -11.91
CA SER A 15 40.84 -19.24 -11.77
C SER A 15 40.50 -18.96 -10.31
N VAL A 16 40.78 -17.73 -9.86
CA VAL A 16 40.08 -17.17 -8.70
C VAL A 16 38.74 -16.69 -9.25
N ALA A 17 37.74 -17.56 -9.14
CA ALA A 17 36.35 -17.12 -9.26
C ALA A 17 36.18 -16.02 -8.21
N LEU A 18 36.08 -14.77 -8.67
CA LEU A 18 35.53 -13.68 -7.89
C LEU A 18 34.07 -14.07 -7.61
N ALA A 19 33.88 -14.82 -6.53
CA ALA A 19 32.63 -14.84 -5.83
C ALA A 19 32.41 -13.39 -5.37
N LEU A 20 31.76 -12.59 -6.21
CA LEU A 20 31.03 -11.44 -5.70
C LEU A 20 30.18 -12.02 -4.57
N PRO A 21 30.36 -11.57 -3.32
CA PRO A 21 29.37 -11.88 -2.32
C PRO A 21 28.11 -11.24 -2.88
N LEU A 22 27.18 -12.06 -3.36
CA LEU A 22 25.78 -11.72 -3.30
C LEU A 22 25.51 -11.54 -1.82
N LEU A 23 25.85 -10.36 -1.30
CA LEU A 23 25.19 -9.79 -0.15
C LEU A 23 23.73 -9.85 -0.56
N GLY A 24 23.04 -10.90 -0.14
CA GLY A 24 21.60 -10.92 -0.11
C GLY A 24 21.24 -9.71 0.72
N LEU A 25 21.00 -8.58 0.06
CA LEU A 25 20.40 -7.43 0.69
C LEU A 25 19.10 -7.98 1.25
N SER A 26 19.05 -8.16 2.56
CA SER A 26 17.79 -8.39 3.25
C SER A 26 16.95 -7.15 2.94
N THR A 27 16.10 -7.26 1.94
CA THR A 27 15.08 -6.25 1.61
C THR A 27 13.94 -6.32 2.61
N GLY A 28 13.98 -7.26 3.56
CA GLY A 28 13.00 -7.41 4.63
C GLY A 28 12.86 -6.10 5.41
N GLY A 29 11.68 -5.49 5.31
CA GLY A 29 11.32 -4.28 6.04
C GLY A 29 11.59 -2.95 5.32
N LYS A 30 12.10 -2.95 4.08
CA LYS A 30 12.21 -1.71 3.28
C LYS A 30 10.89 -1.42 2.57
N ILE A 31 10.36 -0.22 2.75
CA ILE A 31 9.17 0.26 2.03
C ILE A 31 9.59 0.67 0.61
N ASN A 32 8.87 0.18 -0.39
CA ASN A 32 8.97 0.68 -1.76
C ASN A 32 8.00 1.86 -1.93
N TYR A 33 8.55 3.04 -2.20
CA TYR A 33 7.80 4.29 -2.37
C TYR A 33 7.55 4.66 -3.85
N ASP A 34 8.31 4.09 -4.80
CA ASP A 34 8.41 4.62 -6.16
C ASP A 34 7.43 3.98 -7.17
N ASP A 35 6.71 2.92 -6.79
CA ASP A 35 5.90 2.09 -7.70
C ASP A 35 4.38 2.11 -7.41
N ASN A 36 3.86 3.18 -6.80
CA ASN A 36 2.45 3.24 -6.42
C ASN A 36 1.52 3.52 -7.62
N ILE A 37 0.55 2.63 -7.85
CA ILE A 37 -0.45 2.76 -8.92
C ILE A 37 -1.79 3.18 -8.33
N CYS A 38 -2.30 4.33 -8.78
CA CYS A 38 -3.61 4.87 -8.40
C CYS A 38 -4.67 4.50 -9.44
N ILE A 39 -5.78 3.90 -8.99
CA ILE A 39 -6.91 3.50 -9.84
C ILE A 39 -8.22 4.03 -9.24
N ASP A 40 -8.99 4.79 -10.02
CA ASP A 40 -10.33 5.22 -9.67
C ASP A 40 -11.38 4.24 -10.24
N THR A 41 -12.41 3.91 -9.47
CA THR A 41 -13.46 2.98 -9.95
C THR A 41 -14.54 3.65 -10.81
N ALA A 42 -14.40 4.93 -11.21
CA ALA A 42 -15.30 5.56 -12.18
C ALA A 42 -14.68 6.76 -12.91
N ARG A 43 -14.98 6.95 -14.21
CA ARG A 43 -14.62 8.16 -14.99
C ARG A 43 -15.11 9.44 -14.30
N ALA A 44 -14.26 10.45 -14.14
CA ALA A 44 -14.69 11.79 -13.72
C ALA A 44 -15.79 12.29 -14.67
N ARG A 45 -16.94 12.73 -14.13
CA ARG A 45 -17.79 13.64 -14.91
C ARG A 45 -17.02 14.95 -14.98
N PRO A 46 -16.75 15.50 -16.18
CA PRO A 46 -16.27 16.88 -16.27
C PRO A 46 -17.27 17.78 -15.52
N ASN A 47 -16.76 18.69 -14.68
CA ASN A 47 -17.54 19.73 -13.97
C ASN A 47 -18.42 19.30 -12.78
N ALA A 48 -18.11 18.19 -12.10
CA ALA A 48 -18.79 17.90 -10.82
C ALA A 48 -18.35 18.91 -9.74
N LYS A 49 -19.25 19.84 -9.35
CA LYS A 49 -19.05 20.72 -8.17
C LYS A 49 -18.85 19.88 -6.90
N THR A 50 -17.93 20.33 -6.06
CA THR A 50 -17.59 19.62 -4.82
C THR A 50 -17.59 20.51 -3.62
N ASN A 51 -18.65 20.33 -2.86
CA ASN A 51 -18.72 20.73 -1.47
C ASN A 51 -18.46 19.44 -0.68
N THR A 52 -17.21 18.98 -0.66
CA THR A 52 -16.79 17.99 0.35
C THR A 52 -16.32 18.83 1.53
N GLY A 53 -17.08 18.83 2.63
CA GLY A 53 -16.68 19.53 3.84
C GLY A 53 -15.39 18.95 4.41
N ASP A 54 -14.52 19.81 4.92
CA ASP A 54 -13.20 19.47 5.48
C ASP A 54 -13.29 18.35 6.55
N ASP A 55 -14.36 18.34 7.35
CA ASP A 55 -14.65 17.32 8.36
C ASP A 55 -14.75 15.88 7.80
N SER A 56 -15.32 15.71 6.60
CA SER A 56 -15.43 14.40 5.94
C SER A 56 -14.08 13.85 5.48
N VAL A 57 -13.11 14.73 5.19
CA VAL A 57 -11.75 14.33 4.82
C VAL A 57 -11.00 13.86 6.06
N LEU A 58 -11.08 14.60 7.16
CA LEU A 58 -10.47 14.22 8.43
C LEU A 58 -11.01 12.89 8.94
N GLU A 59 -12.32 12.67 8.85
CA GLU A 59 -12.94 11.42 9.27
C GLU A 59 -12.51 10.23 8.40
N PHE A 60 -12.28 10.45 7.11
CA PHE A 60 -11.74 9.43 6.20
C PHE A 60 -10.29 9.07 6.53
N LEU A 61 -9.45 10.06 6.83
CA LEU A 61 -8.06 9.84 7.27
C LEU A 61 -8.01 9.03 8.57
N ARG A 62 -8.86 9.38 9.55
CA ARG A 62 -8.99 8.63 10.82
C ARG A 62 -9.42 7.17 10.60
N LEU A 63 -10.23 6.89 9.59
CA LEU A 63 -10.63 5.52 9.27
C LEU A 63 -9.44 4.67 8.81
N PHE A 64 -8.54 5.22 7.98
CA PHE A 64 -7.29 4.52 7.60
C PHE A 64 -6.38 4.32 8.79
N GLU A 65 -6.21 5.33 9.64
CA GLU A 65 -5.40 5.23 10.85
C GLU A 65 -5.91 4.10 11.76
N ASN A 66 -7.21 4.08 12.05
CA ASN A 66 -7.84 3.03 12.86
C ASN A 66 -7.62 1.63 12.27
N LEU A 67 -7.90 1.47 10.97
CA LEU A 67 -7.72 0.18 10.30
C LEU A 67 -6.25 -0.25 10.30
N THR A 68 -5.33 0.68 10.09
CA THR A 68 -3.89 0.38 10.08
C THR A 68 -3.42 -0.03 11.47
N ASN A 69 -3.86 0.67 12.51
CA ASN A 69 -3.59 0.29 13.89
C ASN A 69 -4.10 -1.13 14.20
N ILE A 70 -5.28 -1.49 13.71
CA ILE A 70 -5.83 -2.85 13.87
C ILE A 70 -5.03 -3.87 13.08
N ALA A 71 -4.64 -3.56 11.85
CA ALA A 71 -3.82 -4.43 11.00
C ALA A 71 -2.49 -4.80 11.68
N VAL A 72 -1.87 -3.85 12.39
CA VAL A 72 -0.55 -4.04 13.00
C VAL A 72 -0.59 -4.51 14.46
N THR A 73 -1.75 -4.46 15.13
CA THR A 73 -1.90 -4.91 16.52
C THR A 73 -2.66 -6.22 16.68
N LYS A 74 -3.62 -6.53 15.78
CA LYS A 74 -4.36 -7.80 15.85
C LYS A 74 -3.52 -8.95 15.34
N ARG A 75 -3.60 -10.08 16.03
CA ARG A 75 -2.93 -11.33 15.67
C ARG A 75 -3.51 -11.91 14.38
N ASN A 76 -2.65 -12.53 13.57
CA ASN A 76 -3.09 -13.39 12.48
C ASN A 76 -3.56 -14.76 13.02
N ASN A 77 -4.87 -15.01 13.03
CA ASN A 77 -5.44 -16.28 13.52
C ASN A 77 -5.25 -17.46 12.53
N PHE A 78 -4.76 -17.21 11.31
CA PHE A 78 -4.47 -18.27 10.33
C PHE A 78 -3.12 -18.95 10.57
N VAL A 79 -2.18 -18.25 11.21
CA VAL A 79 -0.86 -18.79 11.54
C VAL A 79 -0.84 -19.12 13.03
N LYS A 80 -1.11 -20.39 13.34
CA LYS A 80 -0.98 -20.91 14.71
C LYS A 80 0.50 -20.91 15.09
N ASP A 81 0.80 -20.69 16.37
CA ASP A 81 2.15 -20.80 16.96
C ASP A 81 3.16 -19.71 16.61
N VAL A 82 2.79 -18.72 15.80
CA VAL A 82 3.62 -17.53 15.53
C VAL A 82 2.84 -16.29 15.93
N GLU A 83 3.36 -15.54 16.89
CA GLU A 83 2.77 -14.25 17.30
C GLU A 83 3.16 -13.17 16.29
N LYS A 84 2.41 -13.14 15.17
CA LYS A 84 2.57 -12.13 14.12
C LYS A 84 1.30 -11.30 13.95
N PRO A 85 1.44 -10.00 13.64
CA PRO A 85 0.32 -9.16 13.28
C PRO A 85 -0.35 -9.65 11.99
N ALA A 86 -1.64 -9.35 11.86
CA ALA A 86 -2.42 -9.70 10.68
C ALA A 86 -1.91 -9.00 9.42
N LEU A 87 -1.40 -7.78 9.57
CA LEU A 87 -0.99 -6.87 8.48
C LEU A 87 -2.12 -6.66 7.46
N TYR A 88 -3.35 -6.85 7.93
CA TYR A 88 -4.58 -6.72 7.17
C TYR A 88 -5.71 -6.34 8.12
N ALA A 89 -6.51 -5.37 7.70
CA ALA A 89 -7.77 -5.04 8.33
C ALA A 89 -8.75 -4.52 7.27
N ALA A 90 -10.03 -4.76 7.49
CA ALA A 90 -11.09 -4.24 6.65
C ALA A 90 -12.22 -3.69 7.50
N GLY A 91 -13.07 -2.87 6.91
CA GLY A 91 -14.27 -2.44 7.61
C GLY A 91 -15.14 -1.52 6.80
N GLU A 92 -16.18 -1.04 7.46
CA GLU A 92 -17.14 -0.11 6.90
C GLU A 92 -17.42 1.03 7.87
N LYS A 93 -17.67 2.22 7.31
CA LYS A 93 -18.12 3.39 8.06
C LYS A 93 -19.18 4.14 7.27
N ARG A 94 -20.14 4.76 7.96
CA ARG A 94 -21.12 5.66 7.33
C ARG A 94 -20.60 7.09 7.33
N PHE A 95 -20.61 7.72 6.15
CA PHE A 95 -20.34 9.13 5.94
C PHE A 95 -21.64 9.77 5.45
N GLY A 96 -22.37 10.44 6.35
CA GLY A 96 -23.75 10.89 6.08
C GLY A 96 -24.68 9.72 5.72
N ASN A 97 -25.28 9.76 4.54
CA ASN A 97 -26.19 8.71 4.06
C ASN A 97 -25.49 7.58 3.26
N LYS A 98 -24.17 7.66 3.05
CA LYS A 98 -23.42 6.69 2.26
C LYS A 98 -22.56 5.82 3.18
N LYS A 99 -22.48 4.52 2.87
CA LYS A 99 -21.53 3.62 3.52
C LYS A 99 -20.31 3.48 2.62
N ILE A 100 -19.14 3.55 3.25
CA ILE A 100 -17.85 3.34 2.60
C ILE A 100 -17.24 2.09 3.22
N TYR A 101 -16.75 1.22 2.35
CA TYR A 101 -16.05 -0.01 2.68
C TYR A 101 -14.57 0.20 2.40
N VAL A 102 -13.69 -0.19 3.32
CA VAL A 102 -12.24 0.05 3.22
C VAL A 102 -11.48 -1.20 3.63
N MET A 103 -10.35 -1.46 2.98
CA MET A 103 -9.33 -2.40 3.44
C MET A 103 -7.95 -1.77 3.36
N VAL A 104 -7.07 -2.18 4.27
CA VAL A 104 -5.63 -1.94 4.25
C VAL A 104 -4.90 -3.27 4.32
N GLN A 105 -3.82 -3.40 3.57
CA GLN A 105 -3.00 -4.61 3.55
C GLN A 105 -1.53 -4.25 3.38
N CYS A 106 -0.68 -4.84 4.22
CA CYS A 106 0.77 -4.75 4.14
C CYS A 106 1.35 -6.14 3.82
N THR A 107 2.54 -6.17 3.22
CA THR A 107 3.26 -7.41 3.00
C THR A 107 3.87 -7.93 4.30
N HIS A 108 3.98 -9.26 4.44
CA HIS A 108 4.40 -9.90 5.69
C HIS A 108 5.89 -9.72 6.06
N ASP A 109 6.68 -9.14 5.17
CA ASP A 109 8.07 -8.75 5.40
C ASP A 109 8.20 -7.36 6.06
N LEU A 110 7.11 -6.59 6.18
CA LEU A 110 7.11 -5.32 6.88
C LEU A 110 6.96 -5.49 8.40
N THR A 111 7.64 -4.60 9.14
CA THR A 111 7.38 -4.40 10.56
C THR A 111 6.05 -3.66 10.76
N PRO A 112 5.42 -3.76 11.96
CA PRO A 112 4.25 -2.94 12.33
C PRO A 112 4.43 -1.46 11.99
N ARG A 113 5.58 -0.89 12.36
CA ARG A 113 5.90 0.52 12.11
C ARG A 113 6.02 0.81 10.61
N ALA A 114 6.73 -0.03 9.86
CA ALA A 114 6.87 0.14 8.42
C ALA A 114 5.52 0.01 7.69
N CYS A 115 4.61 -0.83 8.19
CA CYS A 115 3.24 -0.91 7.66
C CYS A 115 2.47 0.41 7.88
N VAL A 116 2.55 1.01 9.08
CA VAL A 116 1.95 2.32 9.35
C VAL A 116 2.50 3.39 8.42
N GLU A 117 3.83 3.47 8.30
CA GLU A 117 4.50 4.43 7.44
C GLU A 117 4.12 4.25 5.95
N CYS A 118 4.05 3.01 5.48
CA CYS A 118 3.67 2.69 4.10
C CYS A 118 2.22 3.11 3.81
N VAL A 119 1.25 2.75 4.66
CA VAL A 119 -0.15 3.09 4.42
C VAL A 119 -0.34 4.61 4.47
N ASN A 120 0.30 5.31 5.41
CA ASN A 120 0.28 6.77 5.47
C ASN A 120 0.87 7.42 4.22
N HIS A 121 1.97 6.88 3.70
CA HIS A 121 2.54 7.34 2.45
C HIS A 121 1.56 7.16 1.27
N ASN A 122 0.94 5.99 1.15
CA ASN A 122 -0.06 5.73 0.11
C ASN A 122 -1.27 6.66 0.23
N VAL A 123 -1.70 7.00 1.45
CA VAL A 123 -2.81 7.95 1.68
C VAL A 123 -2.44 9.37 1.26
N ARG A 124 -1.19 9.79 1.45
CA ARG A 124 -0.68 11.07 0.93
C ARG A 124 -0.57 11.06 -0.60
N GLN A 125 0.03 10.02 -1.16
CA GLN A 125 0.09 9.82 -2.62
C GLN A 125 -1.30 9.77 -3.26
N PHE A 126 -2.29 9.22 -2.56
CA PHE A 126 -3.67 9.29 -3.02
C PHE A 126 -4.18 10.73 -3.13
N GLN A 127 -3.83 11.62 -2.20
CA GLN A 127 -4.17 13.03 -2.32
C GLN A 127 -3.53 13.63 -3.59
N ASP A 128 -2.25 13.32 -3.84
CA ASP A 128 -1.48 13.78 -5.00
C ASP A 128 -2.05 13.23 -6.33
N CYS A 129 -2.38 11.93 -6.39
CA CYS A 129 -2.97 11.24 -7.54
C CYS A 129 -4.28 11.87 -8.02
N TYR A 130 -4.96 12.57 -7.13
CA TYR A 130 -6.23 13.24 -7.43
C TYR A 130 -6.19 14.74 -7.13
N GLU A 131 -5.00 15.35 -7.05
CA GLU A 131 -4.86 16.81 -7.01
C GLU A 131 -5.63 17.43 -8.17
N ASN A 132 -6.45 18.43 -7.87
CA ASN A 132 -7.41 19.09 -8.78
C ASN A 132 -8.66 18.29 -9.15
N LYS A 133 -8.84 17.06 -8.67
CA LYS A 133 -10.08 16.30 -8.83
C LYS A 133 -10.75 16.11 -7.49
N PRO A 134 -11.98 16.57 -7.34
CA PRO A 134 -12.64 16.44 -6.07
C PRO A 134 -13.33 15.06 -6.00
N VAL A 135 -12.50 14.03 -5.86
CA VAL A 135 -12.88 12.62 -5.85
C VAL A 135 -13.25 12.16 -4.43
N GLY A 136 -13.30 13.07 -3.46
CA GLY A 136 -13.63 12.80 -2.07
C GLY A 136 -14.86 11.91 -1.93
N LEU A 137 -14.66 10.65 -1.52
CA LEU A 137 -15.67 9.62 -1.18
C LEU A 137 -16.77 9.33 -2.22
N LYS A 138 -16.89 10.12 -3.29
CA LYS A 138 -17.95 10.03 -4.30
C LYS A 138 -17.77 8.78 -5.15
N LYS A 139 -16.56 8.24 -5.20
CA LYS A 139 -16.14 7.05 -5.93
C LYS A 139 -15.24 6.21 -5.04
N GLY A 140 -15.12 4.93 -5.35
CA GLY A 140 -14.05 4.12 -4.77
C GLY A 140 -12.71 4.43 -5.44
N ALA A 141 -11.64 4.05 -4.76
CA ALA A 141 -10.30 4.09 -5.33
C ALA A 141 -9.42 3.01 -4.73
N ARG A 142 -8.31 2.76 -5.42
CA ARG A 142 -7.27 1.82 -5.02
C ARG A 142 -5.92 2.50 -5.17
N VAL A 143 -5.06 2.30 -4.18
CA VAL A 143 -3.63 2.59 -4.30
C VAL A 143 -2.90 1.28 -4.08
N LEU A 144 -2.23 0.82 -5.14
CA LEU A 144 -1.50 -0.43 -5.17
C LEU A 144 -0.02 -0.11 -5.08
N GLY A 145 0.60 -0.41 -3.95
CA GLY A 145 2.05 -0.41 -3.78
C GLY A 145 2.57 -1.82 -3.58
N ARG A 146 3.88 -2.02 -3.78
CA ARG A 146 4.52 -3.33 -3.55
C ARG A 146 4.52 -3.74 -2.08
N SER A 147 4.72 -2.77 -1.18
CA SER A 147 4.86 -3.01 0.27
C SER A 147 3.52 -2.92 1.01
N CYS A 148 2.60 -2.09 0.54
CA CYS A 148 1.25 -2.00 1.07
C CYS A 148 0.28 -1.52 0.00
N ASN A 149 -0.99 -1.84 0.19
CA ASN A 149 -2.07 -1.35 -0.64
C ASN A 149 -3.29 -1.02 0.21
N PHE A 150 -4.14 -0.16 -0.32
CA PHE A 150 -5.46 0.02 0.23
C PHE A 150 -6.50 0.15 -0.87
N ARG A 151 -7.74 -0.17 -0.51
CA ARG A 151 -8.90 -0.07 -1.38
C ARG A 151 -10.09 0.42 -0.58
N PHE A 152 -10.82 1.36 -1.15
CA PHE A 152 -12.13 1.72 -0.65
C PHE A 152 -13.17 1.79 -1.78
N GLU A 153 -14.41 1.44 -1.46
CA GLU A 153 -15.52 1.39 -2.41
C GLU A 153 -16.83 1.77 -1.70
N ARG A 154 -17.87 2.09 -2.49
CA ARG A 154 -19.23 2.32 -1.97
C ARG A 154 -20.07 1.03 -1.86
N TYR A 155 -19.57 -0.06 -2.42
CA TYR A 155 -20.20 -1.37 -2.40
C TYR A 155 -19.32 -2.33 -1.63
N PRO A 156 -19.90 -3.29 -0.89
CA PRO A 156 -19.13 -4.29 -0.17
C PRO A 156 -18.32 -5.12 -1.16
N PHE A 157 -17.01 -5.22 -0.90
CA PHE A 157 -16.08 -6.06 -1.67
C PHE A 157 -15.32 -7.06 -0.79
N VAL A 158 -15.50 -6.97 0.53
CA VAL A 158 -15.01 -7.92 1.53
C VAL A 158 -16.21 -8.56 2.20
N ASN A 159 -16.18 -9.88 2.36
CA ASN A 159 -17.22 -10.58 3.09
C ASN A 159 -17.00 -10.40 4.61
N ALA A 160 -17.86 -9.60 5.25
CA ALA A 160 -17.79 -9.30 6.67
C ALA A 160 -17.92 -10.53 7.59
N LYS A 161 -18.51 -11.64 7.12
CA LYS A 161 -18.69 -12.86 7.93
C LYS A 161 -17.43 -13.73 7.97
N THR A 162 -16.64 -13.70 6.89
CA THR A 162 -15.50 -14.61 6.73
C THR A 162 -14.16 -13.89 6.80
N SER A 163 -14.14 -12.57 6.63
CA SER A 163 -12.91 -11.79 6.70
C SER A 163 -12.44 -11.66 8.14
N PRO A 164 -11.18 -12.02 8.44
CA PRO A 164 -10.57 -11.66 9.71
C PRO A 164 -10.52 -10.14 9.87
N ASN A 165 -10.57 -9.65 11.11
CA ASN A 165 -10.39 -8.24 11.44
C ASN A 165 -11.28 -7.29 10.61
N TYR A 166 -12.50 -7.73 10.26
CA TYR A 166 -13.50 -6.87 9.65
C TYR A 166 -14.25 -6.08 10.71
N LEU A 167 -14.34 -4.76 10.55
CA LEU A 167 -14.91 -3.86 11.55
C LEU A 167 -16.04 -3.00 11.01
N LYS A 168 -16.92 -2.59 11.91
CA LYS A 168 -18.00 -1.65 11.63
C LYS A 168 -17.80 -0.43 12.53
N PHE A 169 -17.55 0.72 11.91
CA PHE A 169 -17.31 2.00 12.58
C PHE A 169 -18.52 2.92 12.47
#